data_AF-A0A0R2RQG5-F1
#
_entry.id   AF-A0A0R2RQG5-F1
#
_cell.length_a   1.000
_cell.length_b   1.000
_cell.length_c   1.000
_cell.angle_alpha   90.00
_cell.angle_beta   90.00
_cell.angle_gamma   90.00
#
_symmetry.space_group_name_H-M   'P 1'
#
loop_
_entity.id
_entity.type
_entity.pdbx_description
1 polymer ?
#
loop_
_entity_poly.entity_id
_entity_poly.type
_entity_poly.pdbx_seq_one_letter_code
_entity_poly.pdbx_strand_id
1 'polypeptide(L)' 'MTELALPKIDRSILNNKEAIVKNLSNLINPENVLSHADEIKPYETDALAAYTQTPLAVVLPVNTEEVSK' A
#
# COMPACT_ATOMS: atom_id res chain seq x y z
N MET A 1 16.43 11.62 25.43
CA MET A 1 15.46 11.92 24.36
C MET A 1 15.55 10.78 23.36
N THR A 2 14.67 9.78 23.45
CA THR A 2 14.54 8.78 22.40
C THR A 2 13.69 9.41 21.31
N GLU A 3 14.29 9.71 20.16
CA GLU A 3 13.55 10.16 18.99
C GLU A 3 12.53 9.09 18.58
N LEU A 4 11.34 9.52 18.20
CA LEU A 4 10.30 8.65 17.65
C LEU A 4 10.78 8.20 16.26
N ALA A 5 11.46 7.06 16.19
CA ALA A 5 11.98 6.52 14.94
C ALA A 5 10.96 5.57 14.30
N LEU A 6 10.77 5.71 12.98
CA LEU A 6 10.00 4.73 12.21
C LEU A 6 10.69 3.35 12.26
N PRO A 7 9.93 2.24 12.18
CA PRO A 7 10.50 0.92 12.06
C PRO A 7 11.48 0.84 10.88
N LYS A 8 12.52 0.01 11.02
CA LYS A 8 13.42 -0.28 9.90
C LYS A 8 12.63 -0.97 8.79
N ILE A 9 12.91 -0.58 7.55
CA ILE A 9 12.31 -1.18 6.37
C ILE A 9 12.68 -2.67 6.31
N ASP A 10 11.65 -3.51 6.21
CA ASP A 10 11.83 -4.93 5.94
C ASP A 10 11.93 -5.17 4.42
N ARG A 11 13.13 -5.54 3.96
CA ARG A 11 13.40 -5.81 2.55
C ARG A 11 12.70 -7.07 2.04
N SER A 12 12.38 -8.01 2.92
CA SER A 12 11.68 -9.24 2.52
C SER A 12 10.26 -8.94 1.99
N ILE A 13 9.59 -7.94 2.57
CA ILE A 13 8.27 -7.47 2.12
C ILE A 13 8.38 -6.80 0.76
N LEU A 14 9.38 -5.92 0.57
CA LEU A 14 9.59 -5.22 -0.70
C LEU A 14 9.88 -6.19 -1.84
N ASN A 15 10.71 -7.21 -1.58
CA ASN A 15 11.02 -8.25 -2.57
C ASN A 15 9.79 -9.11 -2.91
N ASN A 16 8.82 -9.21 -2.00
CA ASN A 16 7.58 -9.96 -2.20
C ASN A 16 6.43 -9.10 -2.77
N LYS A 17 6.70 -7.86 -3.22
CA LYS A 17 5.67 -6.93 -3.71
C LYS A 17 4.71 -7.58 -4.71
N GLU A 18 5.24 -8.25 -5.72
CA GLU A 18 4.45 -8.87 -6.79
C GLU A 18 3.49 -9.95 -6.27
N ALA A 19 3.96 -10.79 -5.34
CA ALA A 19 3.13 -11.82 -4.71
C ALA A 19 2.03 -11.20 -3.82
N ILE A 20 2.36 -10.13 -3.08
CA ILE A 20 1.39 -9.41 -2.25
C ILE A 20 0.29 -8.82 -3.13
N VAL A 21 0.65 -8.08 -4.19
CA VAL A 21 -0.31 -7.47 -5.13
C VAL A 21 -1.19 -8.55 -5.75
N LYS A 22 -0.59 -9.66 -6.23
CA LYS A 22 -1.36 -10.77 -6.80
C LYS A 22 -2.37 -11.35 -5.81
N ASN A 23 -1.99 -11.51 -4.54
CA ASN A 23 -2.90 -12.01 -3.52
C ASN A 23 -4.05 -11.03 -3.25
N LEU A 24 -3.77 -9.72 -3.19
CA LEU A 24 -4.80 -8.69 -3.06
C LEU A 24 -5.78 -8.71 -4.26
N SER A 25 -5.28 -8.85 -5.48
CA SER A 25 -6.09 -8.99 -6.68
C SER A 25 -6.93 -10.28 -6.73
N ASN A 26 -6.63 -11.28 -5.90
CA ASN A 26 -7.48 -12.48 -5.77
C ASN A 26 -8.60 -12.29 -4.74
N LEU A 27 -8.46 -11.33 -3.81
CA LEU A 27 -9.46 -11.05 -2.77
C LEU A 27 -10.60 -10.16 -3.27
N ILE A 28 -10.28 -9.24 -4.20
CA ILE A 28 -11.22 -8.26 -4.76
C ILE A 28 -11.08 -8.14 -6.28
N ASN A 29 -11.88 -7.27 -6.94
CA ASN A 29 -11.69 -6.98 -8.37
C ASN A 29 -10.25 -6.44 -8.63
N PRO A 30 -9.45 -7.06 -9.51
CA PRO A 30 -8.10 -6.60 -9.83
C PRO A 30 -8.02 -5.13 -10.27
N GLU A 31 -9.06 -4.59 -10.92
CA GLU A 31 -9.11 -3.17 -11.34
C GLU A 31 -9.09 -2.19 -10.15
N ASN A 32 -9.43 -2.67 -8.95
CA ASN A 32 -9.42 -1.89 -7.72
C ASN A 32 -8.09 -2.03 -6.94
N VAL A 33 -7.08 -2.69 -7.51
CA VAL A 33 -5.75 -2.88 -6.91
C VAL A 33 -4.71 -2.12 -7.72
N LEU A 34 -4.31 -0.95 -7.23
CA LEU A 34 -3.32 -0.09 -7.85
C LEU A 34 -1.92 -0.46 -7.36
N SER A 35 -0.99 -0.68 -8.30
CA SER A 35 0.38 -1.07 -7.95
C SER A 35 1.45 -0.49 -8.88
N HIS A 36 1.03 0.08 -10.00
CA HIS A 36 1.90 0.80 -10.91
C HIS A 36 2.36 2.12 -10.26
N ALA A 37 3.58 2.54 -10.57
CA ALA A 37 4.20 3.72 -9.94
C ALA A 37 3.35 4.99 -10.10
N ASP A 38 2.76 5.18 -11.27
CA ASP A 38 1.93 6.36 -11.57
C ASP A 38 0.57 6.32 -10.85
N GLU A 39 0.01 5.14 -10.60
CA GLU A 39 -1.30 4.98 -9.95
C GLU A 39 -1.20 5.22 -8.43
N ILE A 40 -0.09 4.83 -7.82
CA ILE A 40 0.13 4.93 -6.37
C ILE A 40 0.74 6.28 -5.97
N LYS A 41 1.30 7.04 -6.92
CA LYS A 41 1.93 8.35 -6.68
C LYS A 41 0.99 9.36 -6.00
N PRO A 42 -0.30 9.48 -6.37
CA PRO A 42 -1.23 10.39 -5.70
C PRO A 42 -1.43 10.09 -4.20
N TYR A 43 -1.14 8.86 -3.77
CA TYR A 43 -1.32 8.38 -2.39
C TYR A 43 -0.05 8.49 -1.54
N GLU A 44 0.96 9.23 -1.99
CA GLU A 44 2.22 9.36 -1.26
C GLU A 44 2.16 10.30 -0.05
N THR A 45 1.14 11.15 0.03
CA THR A 45 0.99 12.16 1.09
C THR A 45 -0.37 12.04 1.76
N ASP A 46 -0.40 12.33 3.04
CA ASP A 46 -1.60 12.41 3.89
C ASP A 46 -2.19 13.83 3.93
N ALA A 47 -1.88 14.65 2.90
CA ALA A 47 -2.18 16.08 2.84
C ALA A 47 -1.43 16.94 3.89
N LEU A 48 -0.48 16.37 4.63
CA LEU A 48 0.47 17.12 5.44
C LEU A 48 1.79 17.28 4.69
N ALA A 49 2.38 18.48 4.76
CA ALA A 49 3.63 18.79 4.06
C ALA A 49 4.85 18.02 4.58
N ALA A 50 4.77 17.44 5.78
CA ALA A 50 5.91 16.82 6.46
C ALA A 50 6.11 15.34 6.10
N TYR A 51 5.11 14.67 5.53
CA TYR A 51 5.14 13.22 5.33
C TYR A 51 4.88 12.87 3.87
N THR A 52 5.92 12.28 3.26
CA THR A 52 5.84 11.70 1.92
C THR A 52 6.38 10.28 1.99
N GLN A 53 5.53 9.30 1.66
CA GLN A 53 5.92 7.90 1.54
C GLN A 53 5.01 7.21 0.54
N THR A 54 5.58 6.82 -0.60
CA THR A 54 4.83 6.08 -1.61
C THR A 54 4.44 4.69 -1.08
N PRO A 55 3.16 4.29 -1.13
CA PRO A 55 2.73 2.99 -0.64
C PRO A 55 3.21 1.86 -1.56
N LEU A 56 3.15 0.61 -1.09
CA LEU A 56 3.48 -0.56 -1.91
C LEU A 56 2.39 -0.85 -2.97
N ALA A 57 1.13 -0.68 -2.59
CA ALA A 57 -0.07 -0.80 -3.41
C ALA A 57 -1.22 -0.04 -2.73
N VAL A 58 -2.28 0.26 -3.48
CA VAL A 58 -3.52 0.86 -2.97
C VAL A 58 -4.69 -0.04 -3.36
N VAL A 59 -5.59 -0.31 -2.41
CA VAL A 59 -6.73 -1.22 -2.59
C VAL A 59 -8.01 -0.42 -2.36
N LEU A 60 -8.94 -0.49 -3.30
CA LEU A 60 -10.20 0.29 -3.29
C LEU A 60 -11.41 -0.66 -3.16
N PRO A 61 -11.69 -1.17 -1.95
CA PRO A 61 -12.82 -2.08 -1.73
C PRO A 61 -14.15 -1.33 -1.89
N VAL A 62 -15.18 -2.03 -2.37
CA VAL A 62 -16.51 -1.44 -2.62
C VAL A 62 -17.57 -1.83 -1.59
N ASN A 63 -17.24 -2.75 -0.68
CA ASN A 63 -18.13 -3.22 0.37
C ASN A 63 -17.35 -3.71 1.60
N THR A 64 -18.07 -4.01 2.68
CA THR A 64 -17.49 -4.45 3.96
C THR A 64 -16.95 -5.88 3.92
N GLU A 65 -17.51 -6.72 3.06
CA GLU A 65 -17.12 -8.11 2.86
C GLU A 65 -15.72 -8.21 2.24
N GLU A 66 -15.34 -7.26 1.39
CA GLU A 66 -14.00 -7.16 0.80
C GLU A 66 -12.94 -6.69 1.81
N VAL A 67 -13.31 -5.84 2.78
CA VAL A 67 -12.40 -5.35 3.82
C VAL A 67 -12.11 -6.39 4.90
N SER A 68 -13.06 -7.31 5.13
CA SER A 68 -13.03 -8.27 6.24
C SER A 68 -12.32 -9.59 5.94
N LYS A 69 -11.83 -9.79 4.71
CA LYS A 69 -11.07 -10.97 4.28
C LYS A 69 -9.56 -10.72 4.35
#